data_AF-A0A3D2X1L0-F1
#
_entry.id   AF-A0A3D2X1L0-F1
#
_cell.length_a   1.000
_cell.length_b   1.000
_cell.length_c   1.000
_cell.angle_alpha   90.00
_cell.angle_beta   90.00
_cell.angle_gamma   90.00
#
_symmetry.space_group_name_H-M   'P 1'
#
loop_
_entity.id
_entity.type
_entity.pdbx_description
1 polymer ?
#
loop_
_entity_poly.entity_id
_entity_poly.type
_entity_poly.pdbx_seq_one_letter_code
_entity_poly.pdbx_strand_id
1 'polypeptide(L)'
;MEKETECCCCGNSMQSSCQAQINNLCPVCGKQGTLVKNFTVRHLVLDELIDQVCDNDYFLCMDEECSITYYNTQTDVKFNKQQVKVPLWFKKDANPKYVCYCSKVSEEQVLDAVIKEGAENMEDV
;
A
#
# COMPACT_ATOMS: atom_id res chain seq x y z
N MET A 1 25.25 -0.53 25.53
CA MET A 1 24.15 0.05 26.33
C MET A 1 24.50 1.52 26.43
N GLU A 2 23.76 2.48 25.87
CA GLU A 2 22.36 2.54 25.46
C GLU A 2 22.23 3.32 24.14
N LYS A 3 21.09 3.10 23.48
CA LYS A 3 20.59 3.86 22.34
C LYS A 3 20.14 5.23 22.83
N GLU A 4 20.41 6.25 22.04
CA GLU A 4 19.49 7.37 21.83
C GLU A 4 19.95 8.07 20.56
N THR A 5 19.10 8.08 19.54
CA THR A 5 19.24 9.04 18.45
C THR A 5 17.91 9.75 18.32
N GLU A 6 17.91 10.83 19.06
CA GLU A 6 16.98 11.91 19.20
C GLU A 6 16.67 12.55 17.84
N CYS A 7 15.39 12.86 17.64
CA CYS A 7 14.89 13.68 16.54
C CYS A 7 15.58 15.05 16.60
N CYS A 8 16.33 15.43 15.56
CA CYS A 8 17.05 16.70 15.54
C CYS A 8 16.51 17.62 14.44
N CYS A 9 15.74 18.62 14.87
CA CYS A 9 15.37 19.79 14.07
C CYS A 9 16.32 20.95 14.41
N CYS A 10 17.09 21.48 13.44
CA CYS A 10 17.39 22.93 13.20
C CYS A 10 18.58 23.16 12.23
N GLY A 11 18.33 23.85 11.10
CA GLY A 11 19.03 25.10 10.76
C GLY A 11 20.44 25.13 10.11
N ASN A 12 20.43 25.09 8.77
CA ASN A 12 21.17 25.93 7.80
C ASN A 12 22.60 25.60 7.28
N SER A 13 22.64 25.64 5.93
CA SER A 13 23.75 25.87 4.98
C SER A 13 24.65 24.71 4.54
N MET A 14 24.58 24.49 3.21
CA MET A 14 25.42 23.71 2.31
C MET A 14 25.60 22.24 2.62
N GLN A 15 24.87 21.38 1.90
CA GLN A 15 25.39 20.06 1.57
C GLN A 15 24.73 19.52 0.30
N SER A 16 25.58 19.40 -0.74
CA SER A 16 25.69 18.32 -1.70
C SER A 16 24.42 17.52 -1.96
N SER A 17 24.00 17.44 -3.23
CA SER A 17 22.98 16.54 -3.73
C SER A 17 23.41 15.07 -3.57
N CYS A 18 23.46 14.60 -2.33
CA CYS A 18 23.43 13.20 -1.98
C CYS A 18 21.96 12.80 -2.16
N GLN A 19 21.53 12.65 -3.42
CA GLN A 19 20.28 11.95 -3.68
C GLN A 19 20.51 10.51 -3.22
N ALA A 20 20.18 10.23 -1.96
CA ALA A 20 20.02 8.87 -1.49
C ALA A 20 19.04 8.23 -2.46
N GLN A 21 19.53 7.31 -3.29
CA GLN A 21 18.70 6.59 -4.23
C GLN A 21 17.61 5.92 -3.40
N ILE A 22 16.37 6.38 -3.57
CA ILE A 22 15.25 5.83 -2.83
C ILE A 22 15.06 4.42 -3.36
N ASN A 23 15.54 3.44 -2.59
CA ASN A 23 15.33 2.04 -2.89
C ASN A 23 13.82 1.79 -2.87
N ASN A 24 13.26 1.41 -4.02
CA ASN A 24 11.85 1.12 -4.16
C ASN A 24 11.57 -0.38 -4.29
N LEU A 25 12.58 -1.24 -4.08
CA LEU A 25 12.41 -2.68 -4.12
C LEU A 25 11.72 -3.17 -2.86
N CYS A 26 10.77 -4.09 -3.02
CA CYS A 26 10.11 -4.74 -1.91
C CYS A 26 11.15 -5.53 -1.09
N PRO A 27 11.24 -5.33 0.23
CA PRO A 27 12.24 -6.02 1.06
C PRO A 27 12.00 -7.52 1.20
N VAL A 28 10.86 -8.02 0.71
CA VAL A 28 10.50 -9.46 0.78
C VAL A 28 10.66 -10.16 -0.55
N CYS A 29 10.10 -9.63 -1.64
CA CYS A 29 10.14 -10.29 -2.95
C CYS A 29 11.12 -9.64 -3.95
N GLY A 30 11.74 -8.51 -3.61
CA GLY A 30 12.68 -7.79 -4.47
C GLY A 30 12.06 -7.11 -5.70
N LYS A 31 10.73 -7.23 -5.93
CA LYS A 31 10.06 -6.55 -7.03
C LYS A 31 9.90 -5.05 -6.75
N GLN A 32 9.93 -4.25 -7.81
CA GLN A 32 9.73 -2.81 -7.72
C GLN A 32 8.32 -2.49 -7.21
N GLY A 33 8.23 -1.58 -6.23
CA GLY A 33 6.96 -1.09 -5.72
C GLY A 33 6.52 0.24 -6.31
N THR A 34 5.23 0.52 -6.20
CA THR A 34 4.60 1.76 -6.66
C THR A 34 4.57 2.78 -5.54
N LEU A 35 5.02 4.01 -5.78
CA LEU A 35 4.99 5.08 -4.77
C LEU A 35 3.55 5.44 -4.39
N VAL A 36 3.28 5.51 -3.10
CA VAL A 36 1.97 5.81 -2.50
C VAL A 36 2.17 6.79 -1.34
N LYS A 37 1.30 7.80 -1.26
CA LYS A 37 1.39 8.81 -0.19
C LYS A 37 1.08 8.22 1.18
N ASN A 38 1.74 8.71 2.22
CA ASN A 38 1.54 8.20 3.60
C ASN A 38 0.06 8.24 4.01
N PHE A 39 -0.69 9.26 3.58
CA PHE A 39 -2.09 9.40 3.96
C PHE A 39 -2.93 8.23 3.41
N THR A 40 -2.64 7.73 2.21
CA THR A 40 -3.33 6.56 1.65
C THR A 40 -3.08 5.34 2.54
N VAL A 41 -1.84 5.14 3.00
CA VAL A 41 -1.50 4.04 3.92
C VAL A 41 -2.24 4.19 5.25
N ARG A 42 -2.27 5.39 5.85
CA ARG A 42 -3.05 5.67 7.08
C ARG A 42 -4.53 5.30 6.94
N HIS A 43 -5.14 5.54 5.77
CA HIS A 43 -6.55 5.20 5.54
C HIS A 43 -6.78 3.70 5.32
N LEU A 44 -5.77 2.96 4.86
CA LEU A 44 -5.93 1.57 4.41
C LEU A 44 -5.40 0.54 5.42
N VAL A 45 -4.50 0.90 6.33
CA VAL A 45 -4.09 0.01 7.43
C VAL A 45 -5.18 -0.11 8.48
N LEU A 46 -5.17 -1.19 9.25
CA LEU A 46 -6.04 -1.36 10.41
C LEU A 46 -5.87 -0.19 11.41
N ASP A 47 -6.96 0.17 12.11
CA ASP A 47 -6.98 1.37 12.94
C ASP A 47 -5.93 1.32 14.06
N GLU A 48 -5.69 0.16 14.64
CA GLU A 48 -4.66 -0.07 15.68
C GLU A 48 -3.21 0.06 15.18
N LEU A 49 -3.00 0.18 13.86
CA LEU A 49 -1.70 0.32 13.22
C LEU A 49 -1.43 1.72 12.69
N ILE A 50 -2.40 2.65 12.78
CA ILE A 50 -2.27 4.01 12.22
C ILE A 50 -1.07 4.75 12.82
N ASP A 51 -0.80 4.59 14.11
CA ASP A 51 0.32 5.23 14.81
C ASP A 51 1.70 4.70 14.36
N GLN A 52 1.74 3.53 13.71
CA GLN A 52 2.96 2.97 13.13
C GLN A 52 3.27 3.54 11.74
N VAL A 53 2.32 4.28 11.15
CA VAL A 53 2.52 4.91 9.85
C VAL A 53 3.34 6.19 10.03
N CYS A 54 4.54 6.21 9.44
CA CYS A 54 5.45 7.35 9.44
C CYS A 54 5.01 8.42 8.41
N ASP A 55 5.60 9.60 8.50
CA ASP A 55 5.28 10.72 7.59
C ASP A 55 5.91 10.57 6.19
N ASN A 56 6.86 9.67 6.03
CA ASN A 56 7.46 9.35 4.74
C ASN A 56 6.45 8.61 3.84
N ASP A 57 6.52 8.86 2.54
CA ASP A 57 5.73 8.11 1.55
C ASP A 57 6.15 6.64 1.51
N TYR A 58 5.23 5.78 1.11
CA TYR A 58 5.39 4.33 1.09
C TYR A 58 5.47 3.82 -0.34
N PHE A 59 5.85 2.55 -0.47
CA PHE A 59 5.72 1.78 -1.69
C PHE A 59 4.67 0.68 -1.51
N LEU A 60 3.90 0.42 -2.56
CA LEU A 60 2.96 -0.68 -2.64
C LEU A 60 3.58 -1.83 -3.44
N CYS A 61 3.66 -3.00 -2.84
CA CYS A 61 4.05 -4.24 -3.51
C CYS A 61 2.86 -4.84 -4.25
N MET A 62 2.88 -4.76 -5.58
CA MET A 62 1.81 -5.30 -6.45
C MET A 62 2.00 -6.79 -6.81
N ASP A 63 3.01 -7.44 -6.25
CA ASP A 63 3.23 -8.87 -6.47
C ASP A 63 2.11 -9.70 -5.83
N GLU A 64 1.52 -10.60 -6.63
CA GLU A 64 0.32 -11.37 -6.23
C GLU A 64 0.60 -12.40 -5.12
N GLU A 65 1.81 -12.97 -5.10
CA GLU A 65 2.24 -13.99 -4.13
C GLU A 65 2.87 -13.37 -2.86
N CYS A 66 3.36 -12.13 -2.94
CA CYS A 66 4.02 -11.47 -1.81
C CYS A 66 3.01 -11.07 -0.72
N SER A 67 3.28 -11.47 0.52
CA SER A 67 2.46 -11.14 1.68
C SER A 67 2.48 -9.67 2.08
N ILE A 68 3.52 -8.92 1.68
CA ILE A 68 3.65 -7.49 1.96
C ILE A 68 2.76 -6.68 1.03
N THR A 69 2.14 -5.64 1.59
CA THR A 69 1.35 -4.64 0.88
C THR A 69 2.15 -3.34 0.83
N TYR A 70 2.05 -2.50 1.85
CA TYR A 70 2.75 -1.23 1.96
C TYR A 70 4.06 -1.39 2.72
N TYR A 71 5.13 -0.76 2.24
CA TYR A 71 6.41 -0.74 2.92
C TYR A 71 7.13 0.59 2.71
N ASN A 72 7.95 0.96 3.67
CA ASN A 72 8.81 2.13 3.57
C ASN A 72 10.26 1.70 3.77
N THR A 73 11.11 1.99 2.79
CA THR A 73 12.51 1.54 2.77
C THR A 73 13.45 2.41 3.60
N GLN A 74 12.98 3.56 4.09
CA GLN A 74 13.75 4.47 4.94
C GLN A 74 13.58 4.15 6.44
N THR A 75 12.38 3.71 6.84
CA THR A 75 11.98 3.43 8.23
C THR A 75 11.86 1.94 8.55
N ASP A 76 11.99 1.06 7.53
CA ASP A 76 11.77 -0.39 7.59
C ASP A 76 10.34 -0.81 8.04
N VAL A 77 9.41 0.14 8.12
CA VAL A 77 8.00 -0.15 8.41
C VAL A 77 7.37 -0.87 7.22
N LYS A 78 6.64 -1.95 7.50
CA LYS A 78 5.92 -2.75 6.50
C LYS A 78 4.61 -3.29 7.07
N PHE A 79 3.61 -3.34 6.20
CA PHE A 79 2.30 -3.91 6.49
C PHE A 79 2.07 -5.10 5.57
N ASN A 80 1.50 -6.17 6.11
CA ASN A 80 1.10 -7.33 5.33
C ASN A 80 -0.40 -7.26 4.95
N LYS A 81 -0.86 -8.22 4.16
CA LYS A 81 -2.25 -8.31 3.70
C LYS A 81 -3.29 -8.46 4.82
N GLN A 82 -2.91 -8.95 5.99
CA GLN A 82 -3.79 -9.05 7.16
C GLN A 82 -3.86 -7.75 7.97
N GLN A 83 -2.98 -6.80 7.69
CA GLN A 83 -2.85 -5.52 8.39
C GLN A 83 -3.50 -4.36 7.63
N VAL A 84 -4.27 -4.65 6.57
CA VAL A 84 -5.04 -3.69 5.79
C VAL A 84 -6.54 -3.94 5.92
N LYS A 85 -7.33 -2.88 5.92
CA LYS A 85 -8.79 -2.87 6.09
C LYS A 85 -9.54 -3.54 4.95
N VAL A 86 -8.97 -3.51 3.75
CA VAL A 86 -9.58 -4.06 2.54
C VAL A 86 -8.60 -4.99 1.83
N PRO A 87 -9.08 -6.12 1.27
CA PRO A 87 -8.25 -6.99 0.45
C PRO A 87 -7.82 -6.22 -0.81
N LEU A 88 -6.56 -6.38 -1.20
CA LEU A 88 -6.02 -5.74 -2.40
C LEU A 88 -6.24 -6.67 -3.60
N TRP A 89 -7.08 -6.26 -4.56
CA TRP A 89 -7.55 -7.09 -5.68
C TRP A 89 -6.48 -7.88 -6.46
N PHE A 90 -5.25 -7.36 -6.54
CA PHE A 90 -4.12 -8.01 -7.23
C PHE A 90 -3.38 -9.04 -6.39
N LYS A 91 -3.70 -9.21 -5.10
CA LYS A 91 -3.18 -10.31 -4.28
C LYS A 91 -3.95 -11.58 -4.59
N LYS A 92 -3.24 -12.70 -4.70
CA LYS A 92 -3.81 -13.98 -5.13
C LYS A 92 -4.98 -14.45 -4.28
N ASP A 93 -4.91 -14.22 -2.97
CA ASP A 93 -5.93 -14.60 -1.99
C ASP A 93 -6.87 -13.45 -1.61
N ALA A 94 -6.94 -12.39 -2.42
CA ALA A 94 -7.92 -11.33 -2.22
C ALA A 94 -9.33 -11.89 -2.32
N ASN A 95 -10.11 -11.73 -1.24
CA ASN A 95 -11.50 -12.13 -1.20
C ASN A 95 -12.31 -11.14 -0.31
N PRO A 96 -13.30 -10.43 -0.86
CA PRO A 96 -13.64 -10.38 -2.29
C PRO A 96 -12.55 -9.68 -3.11
N LYS A 97 -12.49 -9.94 -4.42
CA LYS A 97 -11.70 -9.15 -5.36
C LYS A 97 -12.51 -7.94 -5.78
N TYR A 98 -12.12 -6.75 -5.33
CA TYR A 98 -12.81 -5.51 -5.70
C TYR A 98 -12.34 -4.99 -7.05
N VAL A 99 -13.29 -4.69 -7.95
CA VAL A 99 -13.05 -3.91 -9.17
C VAL A 99 -13.15 -2.42 -8.86
N CYS A 100 -14.10 -2.04 -8.00
CA CYS A 100 -14.25 -0.66 -7.52
C CYS A 100 -14.39 -0.63 -5.99
N TYR A 101 -13.40 -0.05 -5.31
CA TYR A 101 -13.46 0.13 -3.85
C TYR A 101 -14.48 1.20 -3.43
N CYS A 102 -14.68 2.23 -4.25
CA CYS A 102 -15.59 3.33 -3.93
C CYS A 102 -17.03 2.85 -3.80
N SER A 103 -17.50 2.07 -4.77
CA SER A 103 -18.85 1.50 -4.81
C SER A 103 -18.93 0.09 -4.22
N LYS A 104 -17.80 -0.47 -3.77
CA LYS A 104 -17.67 -1.85 -3.25
C LYS A 104 -18.15 -2.92 -4.23
N VAL A 105 -17.87 -2.73 -5.52
CA VAL A 105 -18.20 -3.69 -6.59
C VAL A 105 -17.10 -4.75 -6.68
N SER A 106 -17.48 -6.02 -6.59
CA SER A 106 -16.58 -7.17 -6.74
C SER A 106 -16.46 -7.64 -8.19
N GLU A 107 -15.39 -8.40 -8.49
CA GLU A 107 -15.21 -9.09 -9.77
C GLU A 107 -16.38 -10.04 -10.06
N GLU A 108 -16.88 -10.75 -9.03
CA GLU A 108 -18.02 -11.64 -9.14
C GLU A 108 -19.29 -10.90 -9.54
N GLN A 109 -19.56 -9.73 -8.96
CA GLN A 109 -20.72 -8.90 -9.33
C GLN A 109 -20.64 -8.45 -10.79
N VAL A 110 -19.46 -8.04 -11.26
CA VAL A 110 -19.27 -7.67 -12.67
C VAL A 110 -19.52 -8.87 -13.59
N LEU A 111 -19.00 -10.05 -13.23
CA LEU A 111 -19.20 -11.27 -14.03
C LEU A 111 -20.68 -11.67 -14.08
N ASP A 112 -21.38 -11.60 -12.96
CA ASP A 112 -22.80 -11.92 -12.87
C ASP A 112 -23.65 -10.95 -13.68
N ALA A 113 -23.39 -9.64 -13.56
CA ALA A 113 -24.09 -8.62 -14.34
C ALA A 113 -23.94 -8.85 -15.85
N VAL A 114 -22.73 -9.15 -16.33
CA VAL A 114 -22.48 -9.37 -17.77
C VAL A 114 -23.06 -10.71 -18.25
N ILE A 115 -22.81 -11.81 -17.53
CA ILE A 115 -23.11 -13.16 -18.02
C ILE A 115 -24.57 -13.54 -17.78
N LYS A 116 -25.14 -13.18 -16.63
CA LYS A 116 -26.48 -13.59 -16.20
C LYS A 116 -27.53 -12.52 -16.51
N GLU A 117 -27.17 -11.24 -16.37
CA GLU A 117 -28.11 -10.12 -16.45
C GLU A 117 -28.02 -9.36 -17.79
N GLY A 118 -26.94 -9.57 -18.56
CA GLY A 118 -26.75 -8.96 -19.87
C GLY A 118 -26.35 -7.49 -19.81
N ALA A 119 -25.69 -7.07 -18.73
CA ALA A 119 -25.15 -5.72 -18.58
C ALA A 119 -24.20 -5.36 -19.73
N GLU A 120 -24.38 -4.16 -20.30
CA GLU A 120 -23.53 -3.63 -21.38
C GLU A 120 -22.67 -2.45 -20.90
N ASN A 121 -22.99 -1.88 -19.73
CA ASN A 121 -22.29 -0.72 -19.18
C ASN A 121 -22.25 -0.76 -17.64
N MET A 122 -21.49 0.16 -17.03
CA MET A 122 -21.27 0.19 -15.57
C MET A 122 -22.47 0.68 -14.76
N GLU A 123 -23.48 1.30 -15.37
CA GLU A 123 -24.70 1.71 -14.66
C GLU A 123 -25.57 0.49 -14.33
N ASP A 124 -25.35 -0.62 -15.03
CA ASP A 124 -26.06 -1.89 -14.85
C ASP A 124 -25.43 -2.78 -13.76
N VAL A 125 -24.34 -2.35 -13.10
CA VAL A 125 -23.53 -3.12 -12.14
C VAL A 125 -23.61 -2.59 -10.71
#